data_AF-A0A0Q9ZSQ1-F1
#
_entry.id   AF-A0A0Q9ZSQ1-F1
#
_cell.length_a   1.000
_cell.length_b   1.000
_cell.length_c   1.000
_cell.angle_alpha   90.00
_cell.angle_beta   90.00
_cell.angle_gamma   90.00
#
_symmetry.space_group_name_H-M   'P 1'
#
loop_
_entity.id
_entity.type
_entity.pdbx_description
1 polymer ?
#
loop_
_entity_poly.entity_id
_entity_poly.type
_entity_poly.pdbx_seq_one_letter_code
_entity_poly.pdbx_strand_id
1 'polypeptide(L)'
;MTKKVRTYSDEFKAEAVKKIADNNGNVSATAKQLGIAMQTLSNWQNKANQGKLIGTEQYDPDLMSALQEIKQLKRQLKVAEEEREILKKATAYFARHS
;
A
#
# COMPACT_ATOMS: atom_id res chain seq x y z
N MET A 1 -4.78 26.79 28.76
CA MET A 1 -5.65 26.88 27.57
C MET A 1 -6.11 25.48 27.19
N THR A 2 -7.42 25.21 27.20
CA THR A 2 -7.96 23.91 26.81
C THR A 2 -7.87 23.75 25.28
N LYS A 3 -7.09 22.78 24.80
CA LYS A 3 -7.02 22.48 23.37
C LYS A 3 -8.39 21.96 22.92
N LYS A 4 -9.09 22.70 22.05
CA LYS A 4 -10.36 22.26 21.48
C LYS A 4 -10.10 21.03 20.60
N VAL A 5 -10.58 19.87 21.04
CA VAL A 5 -10.43 18.61 20.30
C VAL A 5 -11.40 18.66 19.12
N ARG A 6 -10.87 18.58 17.89
CA ARG A 6 -11.71 18.36 16.70
C ARG A 6 -12.18 16.91 16.70
N THR A 7 -13.49 16.72 16.76
CA THR A 7 -14.15 15.43 16.57
C THR A 7 -14.52 15.26 15.10
N TYR A 8 -14.31 14.05 14.59
CA TYR A 8 -14.65 13.65 13.23
C TYR A 8 -15.56 12.43 13.31
N SER A 9 -16.55 12.33 12.42
CA SER A 9 -17.40 11.14 12.30
C SER A 9 -16.57 9.95 11.84
N ASP A 10 -17.02 8.74 12.19
CA ASP A 10 -16.31 7.52 11.81
C ASP A 10 -16.37 7.28 10.29
N GLU A 11 -17.48 7.64 9.65
CA GLU A 11 -17.62 7.68 8.18
C GLU A 11 -16.53 8.55 7.53
N PHE A 12 -16.32 9.76 8.06
CA PHE A 12 -15.30 10.66 7.53
C PHE A 12 -13.89 10.11 7.71
N LYS A 13 -13.60 9.46 8.84
CA LYS A 13 -12.29 8.83 9.08
C LYS A 13 -12.04 7.71 8.08
N ALA A 14 -13.05 6.87 7.84
CA ALA A 14 -12.95 5.76 6.90
C ALA A 14 -12.75 6.25 5.45
N GLU A 15 -13.53 7.24 5.03
CA GLU A 15 -13.38 7.85 3.70
C GLU A 15 -12.03 8.54 3.53
N ALA A 16 -11.56 9.24 4.57
CA ALA A 16 -10.25 9.88 4.56
C ALA A 16 -9.11 8.87 4.39
N VAL A 17 -9.18 7.71 5.05
CA VAL A 17 -8.21 6.62 4.89
C VAL A 17 -8.31 6.00 3.50
N LYS A 18 -9.52 5.78 2.97
CA LYS A 18 -9.72 5.26 1.60
C LYS A 18 -9.07 6.16 0.55
N LYS A 19 -9.20 7.48 0.72
CA LYS A 19 -8.63 8.50 -0.18
C LYS A 19 -7.10 8.55 -0.18
N ILE A 20 -6.45 7.93 0.80
CA ILE A 20 -4.99 7.71 0.80
C ILE A 20 -4.62 6.70 -0.29
N ALA A 21 -5.41 5.63 -0.46
CA ALA A 21 -5.19 4.63 -1.49
C ALA A 21 -5.35 5.23 -2.90
N ASP A 22 -6.36 6.08 -3.08
CA ASP A 22 -6.59 6.82 -4.35
C ASP A 22 -5.43 7.76 -4.71
N ASN A 23 -4.70 8.26 -3.70
CA ASN A 23 -3.52 9.12 -3.85
C ASN A 23 -2.19 8.34 -3.82
N ASN A 24 -2.17 7.07 -4.24
CA ASN A 24 -0.98 6.22 -4.25
C ASN A 24 -0.29 6.07 -2.89
N GLY A 25 -1.02 6.20 -1.78
CA GLY A 25 -0.46 6.14 -0.43
C GLY A 25 0.08 7.47 0.11
N ASN A 26 -0.10 8.59 -0.61
CA ASN A 26 0.46 9.87 -0.20
C ASN A 26 -0.39 10.59 0.87
N VAL A 27 -0.12 10.27 2.13
CA VAL A 27 -0.79 10.85 3.32
C VAL A 27 -0.69 12.38 3.36
N SER A 28 0.43 12.97 2.94
CA SER A 28 0.63 14.43 3.00
C SER A 28 -0.27 15.15 2.01
N ALA A 29 -0.35 14.65 0.77
CA ALA A 29 -1.23 15.20 -0.25
C ALA A 29 -2.70 15.06 0.14
N THR A 30 -3.11 13.88 0.62
CA THR A 30 -4.49 13.63 1.06
C THR A 30 -4.87 14.51 2.25
N ALA A 31 -3.98 14.69 3.24
CA ALA A 31 -4.25 15.56 4.38
C ALA A 31 -4.45 17.03 3.97
N LYS A 32 -3.64 17.52 3.01
CA LYS A 32 -3.81 18.86 2.43
C LYS A 32 -5.13 19.01 1.71
N GLN A 33 -5.52 18.02 0.89
CA GLN A 33 -6.80 18.03 0.17
C GLN A 33 -8.01 18.04 1.12
N LEU A 34 -7.93 17.30 2.23
CA LEU A 34 -9.02 17.19 3.21
C LEU A 34 -9.00 18.32 4.26
N GLY A 35 -7.98 19.19 4.25
CA GLY A 35 -7.85 20.27 5.23
C GLY A 35 -7.64 19.79 6.67
N ILE A 36 -7.09 18.58 6.85
CA ILE A 36 -6.81 17.99 8.17
C ILE A 36 -5.31 17.92 8.44
N ALA A 37 -4.95 17.85 9.72
CA ALA A 37 -3.55 17.67 10.09
C ALA A 37 -3.04 16.31 9.60
N MET A 38 -1.86 16.30 8.96
CA MET A 38 -1.23 15.08 8.46
C MET A 38 -1.05 14.03 9.56
N GLN A 39 -0.65 14.46 10.77
CA GLN A 39 -0.51 13.57 11.92
C GLN A 39 -1.82 12.84 12.26
N THR A 40 -2.96 13.55 12.17
CA THR A 40 -4.28 12.98 12.43
C THR A 40 -4.62 11.92 11.41
N LEU A 41 -4.40 12.21 10.12
CA LEU A 41 -4.66 11.26 9.04
C LEU A 41 -3.75 10.02 9.14
N SER A 42 -2.46 10.23 9.45
CA SER A 42 -1.50 9.15 9.66
C SER A 42 -1.90 8.25 10.84
N ASN A 43 -2.39 8.83 11.94
CA ASN A 43 -2.91 8.06 13.07
C ASN A 43 -4.13 7.21 12.69
N TRP A 44 -5.02 7.72 11.83
CA TRP A 44 -6.16 6.94 11.33
C TRP A 44 -5.71 5.83 10.39
N GLN A 45 -4.80 6.10 9.47
CA GLN A 45 -4.22 5.08 8.59
C GLN A 45 -3.56 3.96 9.41
N ASN A 46 -2.79 4.31 10.45
CA ASN A 46 -2.19 3.31 11.34
C ASN A 46 -3.23 2.48 12.08
N LYS A 47 -4.33 3.10 12.53
CA LYS A 47 -5.46 2.37 13.15
C LYS A 47 -6.17 1.47 12.15
N ALA A 48 -6.35 1.92 10.91
CA ALA A 48 -6.96 1.14 9.84
C ALA A 48 -6.08 -0.07 9.47
N ASN A 49 -4.77 0.12 9.32
CA ASN A 49 -3.80 -0.97 9.10
C ASN A 49 -3.76 -1.99 10.25
N GLN A 50 -4.20 -1.61 11.45
CA GLN A 50 -4.32 -2.51 12.60
C GLN A 50 -5.72 -3.12 12.74
N GLY A 51 -6.66 -2.83 11.83
CA GLY A 51 -8.07 -3.26 11.92
C GLY A 51 -8.84 -2.60 13.08
N LYS A 52 -8.33 -1.51 13.66
CA LYS A 52 -8.89 -0.85 14.85
C LYS A 52 -9.69 0.42 14.54
N LEU A 53 -9.80 0.81 13.27
CA LEU A 53 -10.58 1.98 12.88
C LEU A 53 -12.00 1.57 12.48
N ILE A 54 -12.98 2.13 13.17
CA ILE A 54 -14.41 1.89 12.91
C ILE A 54 -14.75 2.39 11.50
N GLY A 55 -15.45 1.58 10.72
CA GLY A 55 -15.82 1.89 9.34
C GLY A 55 -14.76 1.54 8.29
N THR A 56 -13.61 0.99 8.66
CA THR A 56 -12.60 0.45 7.72
C THR A 56 -12.49 -1.07 7.78
N GLU A 57 -13.59 -1.79 8.03
CA GLU A 57 -13.61 -3.27 8.09
C GLU A 57 -13.05 -3.94 6.82
N GLN A 58 -12.93 -3.18 5.73
CA GLN A 58 -12.33 -3.64 4.47
C GLN A 58 -10.79 -3.63 4.44
N TYR A 59 -10.13 -3.01 5.42
CA TYR A 59 -8.68 -3.06 5.62
C TYR A 59 -8.36 -4.18 6.61
N ASP A 60 -8.60 -5.42 6.20
CA ASP A 60 -8.11 -6.59 6.92
C ASP A 60 -6.57 -6.57 6.85
N PRO A 61 -5.86 -6.52 8.00
CA PRO A 61 -4.40 -6.51 8.04
C PRO A 61 -3.78 -7.74 7.35
N ASP A 62 -4.44 -8.89 7.44
CA ASP A 62 -3.99 -10.13 6.80
C ASP A 62 -4.17 -10.05 5.29
N LEU A 63 -5.26 -9.43 4.81
CA LEU A 63 -5.46 -9.15 3.38
C LEU A 63 -4.40 -8.18 2.84
N MET A 64 -4.05 -7.14 3.60
CA MET A 64 -2.98 -6.21 3.22
C MET A 64 -1.62 -6.90 3.15
N SER A 65 -1.30 -7.72 4.15
CA SER A 65 -0.08 -8.52 4.18
C SER A 65 -0.02 -9.45 2.97
N ALA A 66 -1.12 -10.17 2.68
CA ALA A 66 -1.23 -11.06 1.53
C ALA A 66 -1.05 -10.31 0.20
N LEU A 67 -1.62 -9.11 0.05
CA LEU A 67 -1.45 -8.29 -1.16
C LEU A 67 0.01 -7.83 -1.34
N GLN A 68 0.69 -7.48 -0.25
CA GLN A 68 2.10 -7.11 -0.29
C GLN A 68 2.98 -8.30 -0.69
N GLU A 69 2.68 -9.48 -0.15
CA GLU A 69 3.38 -10.73 -0.47
C GLU A 69 3.16 -11.13 -1.94
N ILE A 70 1.93 -11.05 -2.44
CA ILE A 70 1.62 -11.27 -3.87
C ILE A 70 2.44 -10.33 -4.76
N LYS A 71 2.55 -9.05 -4.39
CA LYS A 71 3.35 -8.08 -5.14
C LYS A 71 4.83 -8.45 -5.15
N GLN A 72 5.37 -8.88 -4.02
CA GLN A 72 6.76 -9.30 -3.90
C GLN A 72 7.03 -10.57 -4.72
N LEU A 73 6.15 -11.57 -4.62
CA LEU A 73 6.24 -12.81 -5.39
C LEU A 73 6.17 -12.56 -6.89
N LYS A 74 5.27 -11.68 -7.37
CA LYS A 74 5.21 -11.28 -8.78
C LYS A 74 6.51 -10.65 -9.26
N ARG A 75 7.17 -9.85 -8.42
CA ARG A 75 8.47 -9.25 -8.77
C ARG A 75 9.56 -10.30 -8.88
N GLN A 76 9.64 -11.23 -7.93
CA GLN A 76 10.60 -12.32 -7.96
C GLN A 76 10.40 -13.23 -9.17
N LEU A 77 9.14 -13.56 -9.48
CA LEU A 77 8.79 -14.39 -10.64
C LEU A 77 9.24 -13.73 -11.94
N LYS A 78 9.01 -12.42 -12.10
CA LYS A 78 9.49 -11.68 -13.28
C LYS A 78 11.02 -11.74 -13.42
N VAL A 79 11.76 -11.57 -12.33
CA VAL A 79 13.23 -11.65 -12.35
C VAL A 79 13.70 -13.05 -12.74
N ALA A 80 13.11 -14.09 -12.15
CA ALA A 80 13.46 -15.47 -12.47
C ALA A 80 13.16 -15.84 -13.94
N GLU A 81 12.05 -15.33 -14.49
CA GLU A 81 11.73 -15.51 -15.91
C GLU A 81 12.75 -14.82 -16.82
N GLU A 82 13.16 -13.59 -16.49
CA GLU A 82 14.20 -12.86 -17.22
C GLU A 82 15.54 -13.59 -17.18
N GLU A 83 15.97 -14.07 -16.02
CA GLU A 83 17.20 -14.86 -15.85
C GLU A 83 17.16 -16.15 -16.67
N ARG A 84 16.03 -16.87 -16.65
CA ARG A 84 15.84 -18.10 -17.44
C ARG A 84 15.94 -17.82 -18.94
N GLU A 85 15.36 -16.71 -19.42
CA GLU A 85 15.45 -16.34 -20.82
C GLU A 85 16.87 -15.96 -21.24
N ILE A 86 17.64 -15.30 -20.36
CA ILE A 86 19.06 -15.03 -20.60
C ILE A 86 19.85 -16.34 -20.71
N LEU A 87 19.68 -17.25 -19.76
CA LEU A 87 20.36 -18.55 -19.77
C LEU A 87 20.03 -19.37 -21.02
N LYS A 88 18.75 -19.38 -21.43
CA LYS A 88 18.31 -20.07 -22.64
C LYS A 88 18.93 -19.47 -23.91
N LYS A 89 19.05 -18.15 -23.98
CA LYS A 89 19.74 -17.48 -25.10
C LYS A 89 21.23 -17.80 -25.11
N ALA A 90 21.88 -17.83 -23.96
CA ALA A 90 23.29 -18.18 -23.83
C ALA A 90 23.55 -19.63 -24.27
N THR A 91 22.78 -20.59 -23.77
CA THR A 91 22.93 -22.00 -24.17
C THR A 91 22.70 -22.21 -25.66
N ALA A 92 21.69 -21.56 -26.24
CA ALA A 92 21.45 -21.59 -27.67
C ALA A 92 22.59 -20.96 -28.48
N TYR A 93 23.23 -19.89 -27.97
CA TYR A 93 24.40 -19.30 -28.61
C TYR A 93 25.58 -20.27 -28.58
N PHE A 94 25.90 -20.86 -27.43
CA PHE A 94 27.01 -21.80 -27.30
C PHE A 94 26.82 -23.06 -28.15
N ALA A 95 25.62 -23.64 -28.17
CA ALA A 95 25.31 -24.82 -28.98
C ALA A 95 25.41 -24.58 -30.50
N ARG A 96 25.35 -23.32 -30.97
CA ARG A 96 25.51 -22.95 -32.38
C ARG A 96 26.95 -22.69 -32.79
N HIS A 97 27.86 -22.48 -31.83
CA HIS A 97 29.27 -22.14 -32.07
C HIS A 97 30.23 -23.25 -31.58
N SER A 98 29.68 -24.40 -31.22
CA SER A 98 30.38 -25.68 -30.97
C SER A 98 30.19 -26.60 -32.17
#